data_AF-A0A358M3I7-F1
#
_entry.id   AF-A0A358M3I7-F1
#
_cell.length_a   1.000
_cell.length_b   1.000
_cell.length_c   1.000
_cell.angle_alpha   90.00
_cell.angle_beta   90.00
_cell.angle_gamma   90.00
#
_symmetry.space_group_name_H-M   'P 1'
#
loop_
_entity.id
_entity.type
_entity.pdbx_description
1 polymer ?
#
loop_
_entity_poly.entity_id
_entity_poly.type
_entity_poly.pdbx_seq_one_letter_code
_entity_poly.pdbx_strand_id
1 'polypeptide(L)' 'YCKEMIEKAEKLGKKLLLPIDTKVAAAFPDPIDAPIEVKTVSVDAIPAEMQGLDIGEKTAALFA' A
#
# COMPACT_ATOMS: atom_id res chain seq x y z
N TYR A 1 3.19 17.14 8.27
CA TYR A 1 3.50 17.02 6.83
C TYR A 1 2.48 16.20 6.03
N CYS A 2 2.38 14.86 6.13
CA CYS A 2 1.45 14.07 5.27
C CYS A 2 -0.01 14.52 5.39
N LYS A 3 -0.47 14.79 6.62
CA LYS A 3 -1.82 15.32 6.87
C LYS A 3 -2.09 16.66 6.17
N GLU A 4 -1.11 17.57 6.21
CA GLU A 4 -1.22 18.87 5.52
C GLU A 4 -1.29 18.70 3.99
N MET A 5 -0.64 17.69 3.43
CA MET A 5 -0.71 17.40 1.99
C MET A 5 -2.09 16.88 1.58
N ILE A 6 -2.74 16.07 2.42
CA ILE A 6 -4.12 15.63 2.22
C ILE A 6 -5.05 16.85 2.20
N GLU A 7 -4.97 17.70 3.21
CA GLU A 7 -5.77 18.93 3.30
C GLU A 7 -5.51 19.89 2.12
N LYS A 8 -4.26 19.99 1.65
CA LYS A 8 -3.91 20.79 0.48
C LYS A 8 -4.53 20.22 -0.80
N ALA A 9 -4.52 18.90 -0.98
CA ALA A 9 -5.16 18.26 -2.13
C ALA A 9 -6.67 18.58 -2.16
N GLU A 10 -7.35 18.50 -1.02
CA GLU A 10 -8.76 18.88 -0.88
C GLU A 10 -9.00 20.35 -1.23
N LYS A 11 -8.22 21.28 -0.66
CA LYS A 11 -8.34 22.73 -0.95
C LYS A 11 -8.13 23.06 -2.43
N LEU A 12 -7.29 22.29 -3.12
CA LEU A 12 -7.02 22.46 -4.54
C LEU A 12 -8.00 21.69 -5.44
N GLY A 13 -9.04 21.05 -4.87
CA GLY A 13 -10.00 20.24 -5.61
C GLY A 13 -9.38 19.04 -6.31
N LYS A 14 -8.25 18.53 -5.80
CA LYS A 14 -7.54 17.38 -6.37
C LYS A 14 -8.03 16.10 -5.74
N LYS A 15 -8.32 15.11 -6.59
CA LYS A 15 -8.60 13.74 -6.15
C LYS A 15 -7.28 13.06 -5.81
N LEU A 16 -6.97 12.96 -4.52
CA LEU A 16 -5.82 12.20 -4.03
C LEU A 16 -6.24 10.74 -3.81
N LEU A 17 -5.70 9.84 -4.62
CA LEU A 17 -5.91 8.40 -4.44
C LEU A 17 -4.78 7.82 -3.60
N LEU A 18 -5.14 6.98 -2.62
CA LEU A 18 -4.22 6.21 -1.80
C LEU A 18 -4.55 4.72 -1.92
N PRO A 19 -3.59 3.82 -1.68
CA PRO A 19 -3.85 2.39 -1.64
C PRO A 19 -4.95 2.02 -0.64
N ILE A 20 -5.80 1.07 -1.03
CA ILE A 20 -6.86 0.50 -0.20
C ILE A 20 -6.59 -0.97 0.16
N ASP A 21 -5.63 -1.58 -0.50
CA ASP A 21 -5.10 -2.91 -0.22
C ASP A 21 -3.60 -2.98 -0.55
N THR A 22 -2.88 -3.87 0.14
CA THR A 22 -1.43 -4.04 -0.03
C THR A 22 -1.04 -5.50 0.00
N LYS A 23 -0.02 -5.86 -0.79
CA LYS A 23 0.69 -7.13 -0.66
C LYS A 23 1.69 -7.03 0.48
N VAL A 24 1.58 -7.93 1.44
CA VAL A 24 2.40 -7.95 2.64
C VAL A 24 3.21 -9.22 2.75
N ALA A 25 4.39 -9.10 3.37
CA ALA A 25 5.26 -10.21 3.72
C ALA A 25 5.99 -9.92 5.04
N ALA A 26 6.55 -10.97 5.67
CA ALA A 26 7.32 -10.81 6.91
C ALA A 26 8.67 -10.12 6.69
N ALA A 27 9.29 -10.32 5.52
CA ALA A 27 10.58 -9.72 5.16
C ALA A 27 10.66 -9.43 3.66
N PHE A 28 11.54 -8.52 3.29
CA PHE A 28 11.93 -8.34 1.89
C PHE A 28 12.72 -9.57 1.42
N PRO A 29 12.51 -10.09 0.18
CA PRO A 29 13.25 -11.24 -0.32
C PRO A 29 14.77 -11.03 -0.31
N ASP A 30 15.52 -12.03 0.15
CA ASP A 30 16.98 -12.10 0.02
C ASP A 30 17.40 -13.54 -0.34
N PRO A 31 17.91 -13.79 -1.57
CA PRO A 31 18.12 -12.84 -2.68
C PRO A 31 16.80 -12.23 -3.18
N ILE A 32 16.88 -11.12 -3.94
CA ILE A 32 15.70 -10.33 -4.35
C ILE A 32 14.63 -11.12 -5.11
N ASP A 33 15.02 -12.20 -5.80
CA ASP A 33 14.12 -13.08 -6.56
C ASP A 33 13.68 -14.33 -5.78
N ALA A 34 14.04 -14.44 -4.50
CA ALA A 34 13.66 -15.58 -3.68
C ALA A 34 12.13 -15.63 -3.47
N PRO A 35 11.53 -16.83 -3.54
CA PRO A 35 10.12 -16.96 -3.21
C PRO A 35 9.91 -16.67 -1.73
N ILE A 36 8.97 -15.79 -1.44
CA ILE A 36 8.51 -15.48 -0.08
C ILE A 36 7.00 -15.66 -0.02
N GLU A 37 6.49 -15.94 1.18
CA GLU A 37 5.06 -15.95 1.39
C GLU A 37 4.55 -14.50 1.34
N VAL A 38 3.61 -14.27 0.42
CA VAL A 38 2.94 -12.98 0.24
C VAL A 38 1.44 -13.20 0.34
N LYS A 39 0.74 -12.27 0.97
CA LYS A 39 -0.72 -12.20 0.95
C LYS A 39 -1.18 -10.78 0.75
N THR A 40 -2.40 -10.61 0.26
CA THR A 40 -3.03 -9.29 0.12
C THR A 40 -3.94 -9.03 1.31
N VAL A 41 -3.83 -7.86 1.93
CA VAL A 41 -4.67 -7.42 3.05
C VAL A 41 -5.19 -6.00 2.81
N SER A 42 -6.24 -5.60 3.54
CA SER A 42 -6.63 -4.19 3.62
C SER A 42 -5.49 -3.37 4.23
N VAL A 43 -5.32 -2.11 3.81
CA VAL A 43 -4.32 -1.19 4.39
C VAL A 43 -4.50 -0.97 5.89
N ASP A 44 -5.73 -1.12 6.41
CA ASP A 44 -6.05 -1.00 7.83
C ASP A 44 -5.81 -2.29 8.63
N ALA A 45 -5.40 -3.38 7.95
CA ALA A 45 -5.30 -4.72 8.52
C ALA A 45 -3.92 -5.37 8.29
N ILE A 46 -2.87 -4.56 8.14
CA ILE A 46 -1.50 -5.06 8.02
C ILE A 46 -1.07 -5.65 9.38
N PRO A 47 -0.69 -6.94 9.45
CA PRO A 47 -0.17 -7.53 10.69
C PRO A 47 1.11 -6.84 11.15
N ALA A 48 1.30 -6.70 12.46
CA ALA A 48 2.46 -5.99 13.03
C ALA A 48 3.83 -6.58 12.62
N GLU A 49 3.88 -7.89 12.38
CA GLU A 49 5.09 -8.62 11.95
C GLU A 49 5.31 -8.60 10.43
N MET A 50 4.50 -7.84 9.69
CA MET A 50 4.56 -7.78 8.23
C MET A 50 4.71 -6.35 7.73
N GLN A 51 5.27 -6.22 6.54
CA GLN A 51 5.44 -4.96 5.82
C GLN A 51 4.75 -5.01 4.47
N GLY A 52 4.18 -3.87 4.05
CA GLY A 52 3.64 -3.70 2.71
C GLY A 52 4.78 -3.55 1.70
N LEU A 53 4.82 -4.41 0.69
CA LEU A 53 5.85 -4.43 -0.34
C LEU A 53 5.35 -3.95 -1.70
N ASP A 54 4.03 -3.99 -1.93
CA ASP A 54 3.40 -3.59 -3.19
C ASP A 54 1.92 -3.28 -2.97
N ILE A 55 1.28 -2.66 -3.97
CA ILE A 55 -0.16 -2.43 -3.99
C ILE A 55 -0.93 -3.73 -4.27
N GLY A 56 -2.12 -3.84 -3.68
CA GLY A 56 -3.03 -4.93 -3.98
C GLY A 56 -3.79 -4.72 -5.30
N GLU A 57 -4.53 -5.75 -5.70
CA GLU A 57 -5.27 -5.77 -6.97
C GLU A 57 -6.36 -4.71 -7.04
N LYS A 58 -7.01 -4.39 -5.90
CA LYS A 58 -8.09 -3.38 -5.88
C LYS A 58 -7.51 -1.98 -6.06
N THR A 59 -6.38 -1.70 -5.44
CA THR A 59 -5.63 -0.46 -5.63
C THR A 59 -5.13 -0.33 -7.07
N ALA A 60 -4.59 -1.41 -7.64
CA ALA A 60 -4.17 -1.42 -9.04
C ALA A 60 -5.34 -1.10 -9.99
N ALA A 61 -6.51 -1.69 -9.76
CA ALA A 61 -7.72 -1.38 -10.53
C ALA A 61 -8.23 0.06 -10.32
N LEU A 62 -8.02 0.65 -9.14
CA LEU A 62 -8.39 2.04 -8.85
C LEU A 62 -7.48 3.05 -9.58
N PHE A 63 -6.23 2.66 -9.88
CA PHE A 63 -5.22 3.54 -10.46
C PHE A 63 -5.11 3.41 -12.00
N ALA A 64 -5.68 2.35 -12.57
CA ALA A 64 -5.80 2.13 -14.01
C ALA A 64 -6.78 3.13 -14.67
#